data_AF-A0A3B9AGL2-F1
#
_entry.id   AF-A0A3B9AGL2-F1
#
_cell.length_a   1.000
_cell.length_b   1.000
_cell.length_c   1.000
_cell.angle_alpha   90.00
_cell.angle_beta   90.00
_cell.angle_gamma   90.00
#
_symmetry.space_group_name_H-M   'P 1'
#
loop_
_entity.id
_entity.type
_entity.pdbx_description
1 polymer ?
#
loop_
_entity_poly.entity_id
_entity_poly.type
_entity_poly.pdbx_seq_one_letter_code
_entity_poly.pdbx_strand_id
1 'polypeptide(L)'
;MEQKSTILIQTYEFLKMMIGVMQHFPRDQKFLIANRMQNLISDLLDLFVEAYYSSGSDKKIKLMEANVKIEQLRYYVRLCYELGFFNSIKYGLIIDKMQELGRMNGGWIKSLP
;
A
#
# COMPACT_ATOMS: atom_id res chain seq x y z
N MET A 1 23.76 7.20 9.57
CA MET A 1 22.58 7.87 10.14
C MET A 1 21.38 7.03 9.80
N GLU A 2 20.78 6.40 10.80
CA GLU A 2 19.57 5.59 10.66
C GLU A 2 18.45 6.52 10.16
N GLN A 3 18.09 6.41 8.89
CA GLN A 3 17.05 7.25 8.29
C GLN A 3 15.74 6.86 8.98
N LYS A 4 15.17 7.77 9.77
CA LYS A 4 13.89 7.55 10.45
C LYS A 4 12.85 7.18 9.40
N SER A 5 12.46 5.91 9.37
CA SER A 5 11.54 5.35 8.38
C SER A 5 10.18 6.06 8.48
N THR A 6 9.80 6.78 7.43
CA THR A 6 8.49 7.45 7.33
C THR A 6 7.54 6.59 6.52
N ILE A 7 6.23 6.78 6.74
CA ILE A 7 5.21 6.04 5.98
C ILE A 7 5.32 6.30 4.47
N LEU A 8 5.80 7.48 4.07
CA LEU A 8 6.09 7.84 2.69
C LEU A 8 7.19 6.94 2.08
N ILE A 9 8.32 6.80 2.78
CA ILE A 9 9.44 5.96 2.32
C ILE A 9 8.99 4.51 2.23
N GLN A 10 8.29 4.00 3.24
CA GLN A 10 7.80 2.61 3.22
C GLN A 10 6.78 2.37 2.10
N THR A 11 5.90 3.33 1.83
CA THR A 11 4.91 3.20 0.75
C THR A 11 5.58 3.25 -0.63
N TYR A 12 6.59 4.11 -0.81
CA TYR A 12 7.38 4.17 -2.03
C TYR A 12 8.15 2.86 -2.30
N GLU A 13 8.84 2.32 -1.29
CA GLU A 13 9.56 1.05 -1.44
C GLU A 13 8.60 -0.12 -1.67
N PHE A 14 7.42 -0.08 -1.02
CA PHE A 14 6.37 -1.06 -1.27
C PHE A 14 5.83 -0.98 -2.71
N LEU A 15 5.59 0.21 -3.25
CA LEU A 15 5.18 0.41 -4.64
C LEU A 15 6.22 -0.18 -5.60
N LYS A 16 7.49 0.15 -5.40
CA LYS A 16 8.61 -0.36 -6.20
C LYS A 16 8.69 -1.88 -6.17
N MET A 17 8.57 -2.49 -4.98
CA MET A 17 8.54 -3.94 -4.81
C MET A 17 7.36 -4.56 -5.57
N MET A 18 6.17 -3.99 -5.43
CA MET A 18 4.95 -4.50 -6.07
C MET A 18 5.02 -4.43 -7.59
N ILE A 19 5.60 -3.37 -8.16
CA ILE A 19 5.85 -3.29 -9.62
C ILE A 19 6.68 -4.50 -10.09
N GLY A 20 7.75 -4.84 -9.36
CA GLY A 20 8.56 -6.03 -9.65
C GLY A 20 7.76 -7.34 -9.56
N VAL A 21 6.88 -7.48 -8.57
CA VAL A 21 6.01 -8.66 -8.43
C VAL A 21 5.03 -8.76 -9.62
N MET A 22 4.39 -7.64 -9.97
CA MET A 22 3.36 -7.57 -11.02
C MET A 22 3.92 -7.76 -12.44
N GLN A 23 5.23 -7.55 -12.65
CA GLN A 23 5.87 -7.81 -13.93
C GLN A 23 5.74 -9.27 -14.38
N HIS A 24 5.63 -10.20 -13.43
CA HIS A 24 5.53 -11.64 -13.65
C HIS A 24 4.10 -12.17 -13.77
N PHE A 25 3.08 -11.30 -13.75
CA PHE A 25 1.69 -11.75 -13.89
C PHE A 25 1.43 -12.26 -15.31
N PRO A 26 0.46 -13.18 -15.49
CA PRO A 26 0.01 -13.61 -16.82
C PRO A 26 -0.37 -12.41 -17.69
N ARG A 27 -0.06 -12.48 -18.99
CA ARG A 27 -0.19 -11.34 -19.92
C ARG A 27 -1.59 -10.73 -19.92
N ASP A 28 -2.62 -11.58 -19.90
CA ASP A 28 -4.02 -11.17 -19.96
C ASP A 28 -4.48 -10.44 -18.69
N GLN A 29 -3.83 -10.69 -17.55
CA GLN A 29 -4.19 -10.13 -16.25
C GLN A 29 -3.31 -8.95 -15.84
N LYS A 30 -2.15 -8.80 -16.50
CA LYS A 30 -1.19 -7.72 -16.26
C LYS A 30 -1.78 -6.32 -16.51
N PHE A 31 -2.69 -6.19 -17.48
CA PHE A 31 -3.33 -4.90 -17.79
C PHE A 31 -4.59 -4.63 -16.97
N LEU A 32 -5.15 -5.65 -16.31
CA LEU A 32 -6.37 -5.54 -15.53
C LEU A 32 -6.05 -5.39 -14.04
N ILE A 33 -5.62 -6.49 -13.41
CA ILE A 33 -5.45 -6.54 -11.96
C ILE A 33 -4.17 -5.83 -11.53
N ALA A 34 -3.06 -6.03 -12.24
CA ALA A 34 -1.81 -5.35 -11.89
C ALA A 34 -1.91 -3.83 -12.05
N ASN A 35 -2.56 -3.32 -13.10
CA ASN A 35 -2.82 -1.88 -13.24
C ASN A 35 -3.68 -1.36 -12.06
N ARG A 36 -4.77 -2.06 -11.72
CA ARG A 36 -5.63 -1.68 -10.59
C ARG A 36 -4.86 -1.63 -9.26
N MET A 37 -4.02 -2.63 -8.99
CA MET A 37 -3.20 -2.69 -7.78
C MET A 37 -2.14 -1.59 -7.76
N GLN A 38 -1.46 -1.34 -8.88
CA GLN A 38 -0.46 -0.28 -8.99
C GLN A 38 -1.10 1.09 -8.69
N ASN A 39 -2.26 1.38 -9.29
CA ASN A 39 -2.96 2.64 -9.02
C ASN A 39 -3.39 2.76 -7.56
N LEU A 40 -3.88 1.68 -6.93
CA LEU A 40 -4.21 1.71 -5.50
C LEU A 40 -3.01 2.06 -4.63
N ILE A 41 -1.81 1.57 -4.97
CA ILE A 41 -0.59 1.85 -4.21
C ILE A 41 -0.08 3.27 -4.52
N SER A 42 -0.20 3.75 -5.76
CA SER A 42 0.10 5.14 -6.12
C SER A 42 -0.82 6.12 -5.38
N ASP A 43 -2.14 5.89 -5.41
CA ASP A 43 -3.13 6.68 -4.67
C ASP A 43 -2.79 6.70 -3.17
N LEU A 44 -2.33 5.57 -2.62
CA LEU A 44 -1.92 5.48 -1.21
C LEU A 44 -0.71 6.38 -0.91
N LEU A 45 0.28 6.40 -1.81
CA LEU A 45 1.42 7.30 -1.70
C LEU A 45 0.98 8.76 -1.75
N ASP A 46 0.12 9.10 -2.71
CA ASP A 46 -0.41 10.46 -2.89
C ASP A 46 -1.19 10.92 -1.64
N LEU A 47 -2.07 10.07 -1.11
CA LEU A 47 -2.80 10.34 0.14
C LEU A 47 -1.86 10.60 1.33
N PHE A 48 -0.76 9.85 1.45
CA PHE A 48 0.21 10.09 2.50
C PHE A 48 1.02 11.38 2.30
N VAL A 49 1.33 11.75 1.05
CA VAL A 49 1.96 13.04 0.74
C VAL A 49 1.02 14.16 1.13
N GLU A 50 -0.25 14.08 0.71
CA GLU A 50 -1.24 15.07 1.05
C GLU A 50 -1.49 15.17 2.55
N ALA A 51 -1.59 14.04 3.26
CA ALA A 51 -1.75 14.00 4.71
C ALA A 51 -0.54 14.62 5.43
N TYR A 52 0.67 14.46 4.90
CA TYR A 52 1.88 15.07 5.45
C TYR A 52 1.76 16.59 5.51
N TYR A 53 1.26 17.21 4.43
CA TYR A 53 1.08 18.66 4.31
C TYR A 53 -0.27 19.19 4.83
N SER A 54 -1.18 18.30 5.25
CA SER A 54 -2.48 18.68 5.81
C SER A 54 -2.43 18.81 7.34
N SER A 55 -3.45 19.42 7.92
CA SER A 55 -3.63 19.56 9.38
C SER A 55 -5.08 19.25 9.78
N GLY A 56 -5.33 19.10 11.09
CA GLY A 56 -6.67 18.94 11.66
C GLY A 56 -7.50 17.81 11.04
N SER A 57 -8.76 18.12 10.72
CA SER A 57 -9.72 17.20 10.12
C SER A 57 -9.30 16.68 8.75
N ASP A 58 -8.71 17.54 7.91
CA ASP A 58 -8.36 17.17 6.54
C ASP A 58 -7.29 16.09 6.51
N LYS A 59 -6.32 16.19 7.42
CA LYS A 59 -5.32 15.14 7.62
C LYS A 59 -5.97 13.82 8.05
N LYS A 60 -6.91 13.88 8.99
CA LYS A 60 -7.62 12.68 9.47
C LYS A 60 -8.41 12.01 8.34
N ILE A 61 -9.10 12.79 7.51
CA ILE A 61 -9.86 12.28 6.37
C ILE A 61 -8.94 11.51 5.41
N LYS A 62 -7.81 12.11 5.01
CA LYS A 62 -6.84 11.48 4.10
C LYS A 62 -6.26 10.19 4.66
N LEU A 63 -5.96 10.15 5.96
CA LEU A 63 -5.46 8.93 6.63
C LEU A 63 -6.55 7.84 6.74
N MET A 64 -7.82 8.23 6.90
CA MET A 64 -8.93 7.28 6.84
C MET A 64 -9.14 6.72 5.44
N GLU A 65 -9.03 7.55 4.40
CA GLU A 65 -9.06 7.11 3.00
C GLU A 65 -7.90 6.16 2.69
N ALA A 66 -6.69 6.49 3.14
CA ALA A 66 -5.52 5.62 3.03
C ALA A 66 -5.77 4.26 3.69
N ASN A 67 -6.45 4.23 4.84
CA ASN A 67 -6.82 2.98 5.51
C ASN A 67 -7.73 2.11 4.63
N VAL A 68 -8.72 2.71 3.96
CA VAL A 68 -9.60 2.00 3.03
C VAL A 68 -8.82 1.45 1.83
N LYS A 69 -7.88 2.22 1.29
CA LYS A 69 -7.02 1.78 0.17
C LYS A 69 -6.15 0.58 0.54
N ILE A 70 -5.58 0.56 1.75
CA ILE A 70 -4.81 -0.59 2.27
C ILE A 70 -5.70 -1.84 2.33
N GLU A 71 -6.92 -1.72 2.84
CA GLU A 71 -7.85 -2.85 2.90
C GLU A 71 -8.31 -3.32 1.52
N GLN A 72 -8.62 -2.40 0.60
CA GLN A 72 -8.90 -2.76 -0.79
C GLN A 72 -7.75 -3.55 -1.41
N LEU A 73 -6.52 -3.07 -1.24
CA LEU A 73 -5.33 -3.76 -1.74
C LEU A 73 -5.20 -5.16 -1.12
N ARG A 74 -5.60 -5.36 0.14
CA ARG A 74 -5.51 -6.66 0.84
C ARG A 74 -6.35 -7.72 0.11
N TYR A 75 -7.55 -7.35 -0.32
CA TYR A 75 -8.41 -8.23 -1.10
C TYR A 75 -7.82 -8.56 -2.47
N TYR A 76 -7.24 -7.58 -3.18
CA TYR A 76 -6.59 -7.84 -4.46
C TYR A 76 -5.35 -8.73 -4.33
N VAL A 77 -4.52 -8.52 -3.30
CA VAL A 77 -3.36 -9.38 -3.02
C VAL A 77 -3.82 -10.81 -2.73
N ARG A 78 -4.86 -10.99 -1.92
CA ARG A 78 -5.44 -12.31 -1.66
C ARG A 78 -5.96 -12.97 -2.93
N LEU A 79 -6.70 -12.24 -3.76
CA LEU A 79 -7.19 -12.75 -5.05
C LEU A 79 -6.03 -13.22 -5.96
N CYS A 80 -4.99 -12.41 -6.11
CA CYS A 80 -3.83 -12.78 -6.92
C CYS A 80 -3.10 -14.02 -6.38
N TYR A 81 -3.08 -14.20 -5.06
CA TYR A 81 -2.53 -15.41 -4.44
C TYR A 81 -3.39 -16.64 -4.74
N GLU A 82 -4.72 -16.53 -4.59
CA GLU A 82 -5.66 -17.62 -4.90
C GLU A 82 -5.63 -18.00 -6.39
N LEU A 83 -5.36 -17.05 -7.28
CA LEU A 83 -5.16 -17.26 -8.71
C LEU A 83 -3.75 -17.76 -9.08
N GLY A 84 -2.84 -17.89 -8.11
CA GLY A 84 -1.49 -18.42 -8.32
C GLY A 84 -0.52 -17.45 -9.02
N PHE A 85 -0.78 -16.14 -9.02
CA PHE A 85 0.10 -15.16 -9.70
C PHE A 85 1.43 -14.95 -8.98
N PHE A 86 1.51 -15.33 -7.70
CA PHE A 86 2.74 -15.39 -6.93
C PHE A 86 2.63 -16.45 -5.83
N ASN A 87 3.79 -16.90 -5.33
CA ASN A 87 3.88 -17.96 -4.33
C ASN A 87 3.61 -17.44 -2.89
N SER A 88 3.50 -18.38 -1.95
CA SER A 88 3.25 -18.10 -0.53
C SER A 88 4.33 -17.22 0.12
N ILE A 89 5.60 -17.37 -0.30
CA ILE A 89 6.72 -16.55 0.19
C ILE A 89 6.50 -15.08 -0.16
N LYS A 90 6.19 -14.80 -1.45
CA LYS A 90 5.88 -13.44 -1.91
C LYS A 90 4.61 -12.91 -1.23
N TYR A 91 3.57 -13.74 -1.09
CA TYR A 91 2.34 -13.36 -0.40
C TYR A 91 2.63 -12.92 1.04
N GLY A 92 3.40 -13.69 1.81
CA GLY A 92 3.79 -13.34 3.18
C GLY A 92 4.52 -11.99 3.25
N LEU A 93 5.54 -11.80 2.40
CA LEU A 93 6.28 -10.54 2.34
C LEU A 93 5.39 -9.33 2.03
N ILE A 94 4.45 -9.48 1.09
CA ILE A 94 3.51 -8.41 0.72
C ILE A 94 2.58 -8.10 1.89
N ILE A 95 2.02 -9.13 2.54
CA ILE A 95 1.13 -8.95 3.69
C ILE A 95 1.86 -8.28 4.85
N ASP A 96 3.10 -8.64 5.16
CA ASP A 96 3.88 -8.04 6.24
C ASP A 96 4.12 -6.55 5.98
N LYS A 97 4.49 -6.19 4.74
CA LYS A 97 4.64 -4.80 4.31
C LYS A 97 3.32 -4.02 4.43
N MET A 98 2.20 -4.60 4.02
CA MET A 98 0.89 -3.97 4.16
C MET A 98 0.46 -3.79 5.62
N GLN A 99 0.76 -4.76 6.49
CA GLN A 99 0.51 -4.62 7.92
C GLN A 99 1.36 -3.53 8.55
N GLU A 100 2.63 -3.42 8.15
CA GLU A 100 3.53 -2.34 8.56
C GLU A 100 2.92 -0.97 8.20
N LEU A 101 2.51 -0.78 6.94
CA LEU A 101 1.85 0.45 6.49
C LEU A 101 0.56 0.75 7.28
N GLY A 102 -0.27 -0.27 7.54
CA GLY A 102 -1.49 -0.13 8.35
C GLY A 102 -1.20 0.31 9.78
N ARG A 103 -0.17 -0.26 10.43
CA ARG A 103 0.26 0.14 11.78
C ARG A 103 0.77 1.58 11.80
N MET A 104 1.58 1.98 10.80
CA MET A 104 2.07 3.35 10.69
C MET A 104 0.93 4.35 10.49
N ASN A 105 -0.02 4.04 9.59
CA ASN A 105 -1.20 4.88 9.35
C ASN A 105 -2.06 5.03 10.61
N GLY A 106 -2.38 3.91 11.28
CA GLY A 106 -3.15 3.93 12.51
C GLY A 106 -2.44 4.66 13.66
N GLY A 107 -1.12 4.55 13.74
CA GLY A 107 -0.30 5.33 14.68
C GLY A 107 -0.40 6.83 14.41
N TRP A 108 -0.41 7.24 13.14
CA TRP A 108 -0.53 8.64 12.76
C TRP A 108 -1.93 9.20 13.06
N ILE A 109 -2.99 8.44 12.80
CA ILE A 109 -4.37 8.81 13.15
C ILE A 109 -4.48 9.03 14.66
N LYS A 110 -3.91 8.13 15.47
CA LYS A 110 -3.93 8.22 16.94
C LYS A 110 -3.11 9.38 17.51
N SER A 111 -2.12 9.88 16.77
CA SER A 111 -1.32 11.03 17.20
C SER A 111 -1.94 12.37 16.84
N LEU A 112 -3.06 12.39 16.10
CA LEU A 112 -3.78 13.63 15.82
C LEU A 112 -4.48 14.11 17.10
N PRO A 113 -4.49 15.43 17.35
CA PRO A 113 -5.21 16.02 18.48
C PRO A 113 -6.74 15.85 18.37
#